data_AF-A0A3Q3JKQ2-F1
#
_entry.id   AF-A0A3Q3JKQ2-F1
#
_cell.length_a   1.000
_cell.length_b   1.000
_cell.length_c   1.000
_cell.angle_alpha   90.00
_cell.angle_beta   90.00
_cell.angle_gamma   90.00
#
_symmetry.space_group_name_H-M   'P 1'
#
loop_
_entity.id
_entity.type
_entity.pdbx_description
1 polymer ?
#
loop_
_entity_poly.entity_id
_entity_poly.type
_entity_poly.pdbx_seq_one_letter_code
_entity_poly.pdbx_strand_id
1 'polypeptide(L)'
;KDMVDKDYFVEREVLDELRLNEVAQEGKWITKPPVCSVPRLKRIVGSWVPILGWLPQYSLRENAFGDLFSGLSVASLHLPQGMAYAPLAALPAVYGLYTSFFPVLIYTIFCTSRHISIGTFSVVSMMVGSVTVRLAPDQNFLVNGTNGTTVNSAARDSARVQIACSLALLTGIFQILLGIVRFGFVVTYLSQPLIRAYTTASACQVASSQLKYLFGVSIARYSGPLSLIYGAKHK
;
A
#
# COMPACT_ATOMS: atom_id res chain seq x y z
N LYS A 1 7.49 43.29 35.09
CA LYS A 1 8.89 42.87 34.87
C LYS A 1 9.09 42.91 33.37
N ASP A 2 9.63 44.03 32.95
CA ASP A 2 9.12 44.74 31.79
C ASP A 2 9.87 44.31 30.54
N MET A 3 9.12 44.20 29.44
CA MET A 3 9.64 43.87 28.12
C MET A 3 10.39 45.10 27.62
N VAL A 4 11.68 45.17 27.95
CA VAL A 4 12.58 46.24 27.48
C VAL A 4 12.61 46.17 25.96
N ASP A 5 12.05 47.20 25.33
CA ASP A 5 12.17 47.48 23.91
C ASP A 5 13.67 47.62 23.60
N LYS A 6 14.25 46.60 22.97
CA LYS A 6 15.66 46.62 22.59
C LYS A 6 15.76 47.32 21.26
N ASP A 7 16.00 48.63 21.30
CA ASP A 7 16.40 49.39 20.13
C ASP A 7 17.69 48.80 19.56
N TYR A 8 17.59 48.26 18.34
CA TYR A 8 18.73 47.72 17.61
C TYR A 8 19.37 48.85 16.81
N PHE A 9 20.51 49.33 17.29
CA PHE A 9 21.38 50.22 16.52
C PHE A 9 22.33 49.38 15.67
N VAL A 10 22.21 49.52 14.35
CA VAL A 10 23.08 48.84 13.38
C VAL A 10 23.72 49.90 12.51
N GLU A 11 25.00 50.18 12.78
CA GLU A 11 25.82 51.06 11.97
C GLU A 11 26.55 50.19 10.93
N ARG A 12 26.27 50.41 9.65
CA ARG A 12 26.88 49.70 8.52
C ARG A 12 27.25 50.69 7.44
N GLU A 13 28.37 50.43 6.77
CA GLU A 13 28.76 51.15 5.57
C GLU A 13 27.79 50.78 4.43
N VAL A 14 27.22 51.78 3.76
CA VAL A 14 26.31 51.56 2.62
C VAL A 14 27.18 51.19 1.41
N LEU A 15 27.20 49.91 1.05
CA LEU A 15 27.94 49.39 -0.09
C LEU A 15 27.04 49.34 -1.33
N ASP A 16 27.55 49.80 -2.48
CA ASP A 16 26.95 49.55 -3.79
C ASP A 16 26.98 48.06 -4.14
N GLU A 17 26.04 47.59 -4.96
CA GLU A 17 25.91 46.16 -5.37
C GLU A 17 27.23 45.58 -5.90
N LEU A 18 28.03 46.38 -6.61
CA LEU A 18 29.34 45.96 -7.14
C LEU A 18 30.35 45.68 -6.02
N ARG A 19 30.41 46.56 -4.99
CA ARG A 19 31.30 46.35 -3.85
C ARG A 19 30.79 45.26 -2.92
N LEU A 20 29.47 45.12 -2.80
CA LEU A 20 28.85 44.03 -2.04
C LEU A 20 29.24 42.67 -2.63
N ASN A 21 29.21 42.50 -3.96
CA ASN A 21 29.62 41.26 -4.62
C ASN A 21 31.11 40.96 -4.49
N GLU A 22 31.96 41.99 -4.41
CA GLU A 22 33.40 41.85 -4.20
C GLU A 22 33.73 41.44 -2.75
N VAL A 23 33.10 42.08 -1.76
CA VAL A 23 33.25 41.76 -0.33
C VAL A 23 32.60 40.42 0.02
N ALA A 24 31.45 40.12 -0.58
CA ALA A 24 30.75 38.86 -0.37
C ALA A 24 31.48 37.65 -0.94
N GLN A 25 32.61 37.85 -1.66
CA GLN A 25 33.33 36.84 -2.41
C GLN A 25 32.35 35.82 -2.98
N GLU A 26 31.51 36.26 -3.92
CA GLU A 26 30.46 35.42 -4.49
C GLU A 26 31.13 34.19 -5.09
N GLY A 27 31.21 33.14 -4.26
CA GLY A 27 31.96 31.96 -4.58
C GLY A 27 31.28 31.39 -5.79
N LYS A 28 31.94 31.44 -6.95
CA LYS A 28 31.57 30.59 -8.07
C LYS A 28 31.68 29.16 -7.55
N TRP A 29 30.58 28.65 -7.03
CA TRP A 29 30.40 27.26 -6.70
C TRP A 29 30.48 26.55 -8.04
N ILE A 30 31.70 26.23 -8.47
CA ILE A 30 31.97 25.36 -9.58
C ILE A 30 31.37 24.03 -9.15
N THR A 31 30.11 23.81 -9.53
CA THR A 31 29.42 22.55 -9.40
C THR A 31 30.22 21.56 -10.22
N LYS A 32 31.06 20.78 -9.53
CA LYS A 32 31.88 19.75 -10.16
C LYS A 32 30.96 18.89 -11.04
N PRO A 33 31.36 18.60 -12.30
CA PRO A 33 30.55 17.80 -13.21
C PRO A 33 30.20 16.46 -12.55
N PRO A 34 29.05 15.86 -12.86
CA PRO A 34 28.62 14.64 -12.22
C PRO A 34 29.44 13.45 -12.72
N VAL A 35 30.67 13.28 -12.23
CA VAL A 35 31.47 12.10 -12.54
C VAL A 35 30.85 10.92 -11.79
N CYS A 36 30.53 9.84 -12.52
CA CYS A 36 30.08 8.56 -12.00
C CYS A 36 31.19 7.93 -11.13
N SER A 37 31.23 8.33 -9.87
CA SER A 37 32.16 7.79 -8.88
C SER A 37 31.51 6.60 -8.16
N VAL A 38 32.26 5.52 -7.94
CA VAL A 38 31.88 4.33 -7.14
C VAL A 38 31.11 4.68 -5.85
N PRO A 39 31.47 5.72 -5.07
CA PRO A 39 30.67 6.20 -3.93
C PRO A 39 29.25 6.69 -4.27
N ARG A 40 28.99 7.24 -5.46
CA ARG A 40 27.62 7.57 -5.89
C ARG A 40 26.81 6.32 -6.22
N LEU A 41 27.42 5.31 -6.85
CA LEU A 41 26.75 4.02 -7.09
C LEU A 41 26.40 3.34 -5.76
N LYS A 42 27.33 3.33 -4.79
CA LYS A 42 27.07 2.83 -3.43
C LYS A 42 25.92 3.58 -2.74
N ARG A 43 25.82 4.90 -2.93
CA ARG A 43 24.72 5.71 -2.39
C ARG A 43 23.38 5.45 -3.08
N ILE A 44 23.38 5.24 -4.39
CA ILE A 44 22.20 4.86 -5.17
C ILE A 44 21.73 3.46 -4.74
N VAL A 45 22.63 2.48 -4.69
CA VAL A 45 22.30 1.11 -4.23
C VAL A 45 21.80 1.11 -2.80
N GLY A 46 22.42 1.89 -1.89
CA GLY A 46 21.93 2.06 -0.52
C GLY A 46 20.58 2.77 -0.43
N SER A 47 20.23 3.61 -1.40
CA SER A 47 18.91 4.24 -1.50
C SER A 47 17.84 3.31 -2.09
N TRP A 48 18.23 2.35 -2.95
CA TRP A 48 17.31 1.40 -3.58
C TRP A 48 17.06 0.16 -2.72
N VAL A 49 18.03 -0.25 -1.90
CA VAL A 49 17.93 -1.40 -1.00
C VAL A 49 18.25 -0.95 0.43
N PRO A 50 17.28 -0.34 1.13
CA PRO A 50 17.54 0.28 2.43
C PRO A 50 17.88 -0.75 3.53
N ILE A 51 17.56 -2.04 3.31
CA ILE A 51 17.90 -3.13 4.24
C ILE A 51 19.40 -3.17 4.58
N LEU A 52 20.25 -2.88 3.60
CA LEU A 52 21.70 -2.91 3.76
C LEU A 52 22.22 -1.77 4.65
N GLY A 53 21.43 -0.71 4.85
CA GLY A 53 21.77 0.41 5.72
C GLY A 53 21.43 0.15 7.18
N TRP A 54 20.22 -0.34 7.46
CA TRP A 54 19.74 -0.50 8.84
C TRP A 54 20.09 -1.85 9.47
N LEU A 55 20.18 -2.92 8.67
CA LEU A 55 20.44 -4.27 9.18
C LEU A 55 21.78 -4.40 9.91
N PRO A 56 22.91 -3.81 9.42
CA PRO A 56 24.20 -3.89 10.12
C PRO A 56 24.23 -3.08 11.44
N GLN A 57 23.39 -2.06 11.57
CA GLN A 57 23.31 -1.20 12.76
C GLN A 57 22.34 -1.73 13.82
N TYR A 58 21.76 -2.92 13.59
CA TYR A 58 20.72 -3.45 14.45
C TYR A 58 21.28 -4.18 15.68
N SER A 59 20.88 -3.74 16.89
CA SER A 59 21.21 -4.41 18.15
C SER A 59 20.35 -5.67 18.34
N LEU A 60 20.84 -6.80 17.84
CA LEU A 60 20.17 -8.11 17.96
C LEU A 60 19.88 -8.49 19.41
N ARG A 61 20.76 -8.19 20.36
CA ARG A 61 20.60 -8.61 21.76
C ARG A 61 19.42 -7.94 22.47
N GLU A 62 19.13 -6.68 22.15
CA GLU A 62 18.12 -5.89 22.84
C GLU A 62 16.74 -6.05 22.19
N ASN A 63 16.72 -6.09 20.85
CA ASN A 63 15.47 -5.98 20.11
C ASN A 63 14.96 -7.32 19.53
N ALA A 64 15.78 -8.37 19.47
CA ALA A 64 15.36 -9.63 18.84
C ALA A 64 14.16 -10.28 19.55
N PHE A 65 14.10 -10.22 20.88
CA PHE A 65 12.94 -10.76 21.62
C PHE A 65 11.67 -9.94 21.35
N GLY A 66 11.77 -8.61 21.31
CA GLY A 66 10.64 -7.73 20.99
C GLY A 66 10.13 -7.94 19.56
N ASP A 67 11.04 -8.03 18.60
CA ASP A 67 10.71 -8.29 17.19
C ASP A 67 10.15 -9.70 16.97
N LEU A 68 10.59 -10.70 17.73
CA LEU A 68 10.04 -12.07 17.67
C LEU A 68 8.59 -12.14 18.17
N PHE A 69 8.30 -11.58 19.35
CA PHE A 69 6.96 -11.60 19.91
C PHE A 69 6.00 -10.72 19.09
N SER A 70 6.44 -9.53 18.66
CA SER A 70 5.62 -8.68 17.78
C SER A 70 5.37 -9.33 16.42
N GLY A 71 6.38 -9.98 15.83
CA GLY A 71 6.23 -10.75 14.60
C GLY A 71 5.25 -11.91 14.74
N LEU A 72 5.33 -12.67 15.84
CA LEU A 72 4.41 -13.77 16.13
C LEU A 72 2.97 -13.27 16.31
N SER A 73 2.77 -12.15 17.03
CA SER A 73 1.46 -11.52 17.18
C SER A 73 0.91 -11.00 15.84
N VAL A 74 1.74 -10.41 14.99
CA VAL A 74 1.32 -9.96 13.65
C VAL A 74 0.98 -11.15 12.75
N ALA A 75 1.75 -12.23 12.82
CA ALA A 75 1.50 -13.45 12.04
C ALA A 75 0.20 -14.15 12.45
N SER A 76 -0.09 -14.23 13.75
CA SER A 76 -1.33 -14.85 14.25
C SER A 76 -2.58 -14.08 13.82
N LEU A 77 -2.49 -12.76 13.65
CA LEU A 77 -3.55 -11.92 13.08
C LEU A 77 -3.64 -12.05 11.55
N HIS A 78 -2.50 -12.12 10.85
CA HIS A 78 -2.45 -12.18 9.39
C HIS A 78 -3.03 -13.45 8.79
N LEU A 79 -2.84 -14.60 9.45
CA LEU A 79 -3.32 -15.90 8.97
C LEU A 79 -4.85 -15.92 8.78
N PRO A 80 -5.68 -15.68 9.81
CA PRO A 80 -7.13 -15.65 9.65
C PRO A 80 -7.58 -14.48 8.78
N GLN A 81 -6.93 -13.31 8.85
CA GLN A 81 -7.26 -12.15 8.04
C GLN A 81 -7.12 -12.44 6.54
N GLY A 82 -6.00 -13.02 6.11
CA GLY A 82 -5.78 -13.39 4.71
C GLY A 82 -6.80 -14.42 4.21
N MET A 83 -7.09 -15.44 5.01
CA MET A 83 -8.07 -16.47 4.68
C MET A 83 -9.49 -15.92 4.57
N ALA A 84 -9.86 -14.92 5.39
CA ALA A 84 -11.17 -14.29 5.34
C ALA A 84 -11.34 -13.35 4.14
N TYR A 85 -10.26 -12.73 3.65
CA TYR A 85 -10.33 -11.74 2.57
C TYR A 85 -10.24 -12.33 1.17
N ALA A 86 -9.68 -13.52 0.97
CA ALA A 86 -9.67 -14.18 -0.33
C ALA A 86 -11.09 -14.48 -0.89
N PRO A 87 -12.04 -15.00 -0.09
CA PRO A 87 -13.43 -15.18 -0.53
C PRO A 87 -14.14 -13.89 -0.94
N LEU A 88 -13.75 -12.73 -0.37
CA LEU A 88 -14.27 -11.41 -0.80
C LEU A 88 -13.81 -11.07 -2.23
N ALA A 89 -12.63 -11.52 -2.63
CA ALA A 89 -12.11 -11.40 -3.99
C ALA A 89 -12.62 -12.50 -4.95
N ALA A 90 -13.58 -13.32 -4.50
CA ALA A 90 -14.12 -14.46 -5.24
C ALA A 90 -13.08 -15.56 -5.54
N LEU A 91 -12.02 -15.64 -4.74
CA LEU A 91 -10.92 -16.60 -4.87
C LEU A 91 -10.95 -17.63 -3.74
N PRO A 92 -10.36 -18.82 -3.93
CA PRO A 92 -10.15 -19.79 -2.85
C PRO A 92 -9.29 -19.20 -1.72
N ALA A 93 -9.59 -19.59 -0.47
CA ALA A 93 -8.95 -19.03 0.73
C ALA A 93 -7.41 -19.16 0.74
N VAL A 94 -6.87 -20.21 0.09
CA VAL A 94 -5.42 -20.47 0.00
C VAL A 94 -4.67 -19.30 -0.65
N TYR A 95 -5.27 -18.63 -1.63
CA TYR A 95 -4.64 -17.47 -2.28
C TYR A 95 -4.48 -16.29 -1.33
N GLY A 96 -5.31 -16.19 -0.29
CA GLY A 96 -5.17 -15.20 0.77
C GLY A 96 -3.88 -15.38 1.57
N LEU A 97 -3.47 -16.63 1.82
CA LEU A 97 -2.20 -16.95 2.47
C LEU A 97 -1.01 -16.58 1.59
N TYR A 98 -1.08 -16.85 0.29
CA TYR A 98 -0.03 -16.46 -0.65
C TYR A 98 0.17 -14.93 -0.68
N THR A 99 -0.92 -14.18 -0.70
CA THR A 99 -0.88 -12.71 -0.70
C THR A 99 -0.46 -12.10 0.64
N SER A 100 -0.57 -12.83 1.75
CA SER A 100 -0.07 -12.37 3.05
C SER A 100 1.41 -12.72 3.29
N PHE A 101 1.94 -13.76 2.63
CA PHE A 101 3.30 -14.24 2.86
C PHE A 101 4.32 -13.62 1.90
N PHE A 102 4.13 -13.76 0.59
CA PHE A 102 5.14 -13.35 -0.40
C PHE A 102 5.38 -11.83 -0.45
N PRO A 103 4.34 -10.96 -0.43
CA PRO A 103 4.55 -9.51 -0.46
C PRO A 103 5.32 -8.99 0.77
N VAL A 104 5.10 -9.59 1.95
CA VAL A 104 5.84 -9.22 3.17
C VAL A 104 7.33 -9.53 3.00
N LEU A 105 7.68 -10.72 2.49
CA LEU A 105 9.08 -11.08 2.22
C LEU A 105 9.74 -10.18 1.19
N ILE A 106 9.02 -9.78 0.14
CA ILE A 106 9.56 -8.83 -0.85
C ILE A 106 9.72 -7.45 -0.21
N TYR A 107 8.74 -7.03 0.61
CA TYR A 107 8.77 -5.73 1.27
C TYR A 107 9.93 -5.62 2.27
N THR A 108 10.33 -6.68 2.98
CA THR A 108 11.48 -6.62 3.91
C THR A 108 12.78 -6.21 3.21
N ILE A 109 13.00 -6.67 1.97
CA ILE A 109 14.19 -6.35 1.17
C ILE A 109 14.20 -4.88 0.74
N PHE A 110 13.06 -4.36 0.26
CA PHE A 110 12.88 -2.99 -0.21
C PHE A 110 12.37 -2.03 0.88
N CYS A 111 12.44 -2.46 2.15
CA CYS A 111 11.76 -1.82 3.26
C CYS A 111 12.34 -0.43 3.57
N THR A 112 11.50 0.60 3.56
CA THR A 112 11.87 1.96 3.98
C THR A 112 11.56 2.24 5.45
N SER A 113 10.71 1.43 6.10
CA SER A 113 10.32 1.60 7.51
C SER A 113 10.20 0.27 8.24
N ARG A 114 10.97 0.10 9.32
CA ARG A 114 11.08 -1.17 10.05
C ARG A 114 9.77 -1.67 10.68
N HIS A 115 8.88 -0.75 11.07
CA HIS A 115 7.70 -1.09 11.88
C HIS A 115 6.42 -1.33 11.06
N ILE A 116 6.45 -1.09 9.75
CA ILE A 116 5.25 -1.28 8.91
C ILE A 116 5.20 -2.72 8.39
N SER A 117 4.05 -3.36 8.62
CA SER A 117 3.73 -4.66 8.03
C SER A 117 2.65 -4.46 6.98
N ILE A 118 2.90 -4.97 5.77
CA ILE A 118 1.98 -4.91 4.64
C ILE A 118 1.22 -6.24 4.56
N GLY A 119 -0.05 -6.17 4.18
CA GLY A 119 -0.94 -7.33 4.24
C GLY A 119 -2.07 -7.28 3.25
N THR A 120 -2.98 -8.23 3.39
CA THR A 120 -4.25 -8.24 2.67
C THR A 120 -5.20 -7.19 3.24
N PHE A 121 -5.90 -6.47 2.36
CA PHE A 121 -6.85 -5.42 2.75
C PHE A 121 -8.24 -5.70 2.17
N SER A 122 -9.26 -5.61 3.02
CA SER A 122 -10.64 -5.98 2.68
C SER A 122 -11.20 -5.21 1.48
N VAL A 123 -10.97 -3.89 1.41
CA VAL A 123 -11.48 -3.06 0.30
C VAL A 123 -10.85 -3.45 -1.03
N VAL A 124 -9.54 -3.71 -1.05
CA VAL A 124 -8.83 -4.16 -2.26
C VAL A 124 -9.36 -5.52 -2.70
N SER A 125 -9.57 -6.45 -1.77
CA SER A 125 -10.19 -7.76 -2.07
C SER A 125 -11.57 -7.61 -2.67
N MET A 126 -12.42 -6.72 -2.15
CA MET A 126 -13.74 -6.45 -2.74
C MET A 126 -13.65 -5.85 -4.15
N MET A 127 -12.71 -4.93 -4.39
CA MET A 127 -12.50 -4.35 -5.72
C MET A 127 -12.07 -5.42 -6.73
N VAL A 128 -11.11 -6.26 -6.39
CA VAL A 128 -10.70 -7.41 -7.21
C VAL A 128 -11.89 -8.34 -7.43
N GLY A 129 -12.66 -8.64 -6.38
CA GLY A 129 -13.87 -9.46 -6.45
C GLY A 129 -14.92 -8.93 -7.42
N SER A 130 -15.09 -7.60 -7.49
CA SER A 130 -16.03 -6.99 -8.43
C SER A 130 -15.62 -7.22 -9.90
N VAL A 131 -14.31 -7.22 -10.18
CA VAL A 131 -13.77 -7.45 -11.53
C VAL A 131 -13.84 -8.95 -11.87
N THR A 132 -13.44 -9.83 -10.95
CA THR A 132 -13.46 -11.28 -11.17
C THR A 132 -14.87 -11.83 -11.34
N VAL A 133 -15.85 -11.33 -10.58
CA VAL A 133 -17.27 -11.74 -10.72
C VAL A 133 -17.88 -11.19 -12.02
N ARG A 134 -17.48 -9.99 -12.47
CA ARG A 134 -17.95 -9.42 -13.74
C ARG A 134 -17.42 -10.16 -14.97
N LEU A 135 -16.14 -10.52 -14.96
CA LEU A 135 -15.48 -11.18 -16.09
C LEU A 135 -15.66 -12.70 -16.10
N ALA A 136 -15.80 -13.31 -14.92
CA ALA A 136 -16.07 -14.75 -14.74
C ALA A 136 -17.33 -14.96 -13.88
N PRO A 137 -18.53 -14.66 -14.42
CA PRO A 137 -19.78 -14.90 -13.73
C PRO A 137 -20.04 -16.39 -13.57
N ASP A 138 -20.74 -16.78 -12.50
CA ASP A 138 -21.01 -18.21 -12.20
C ASP A 138 -21.80 -18.91 -13.33
N GLN A 139 -22.56 -18.15 -14.13
CA GLN A 139 -23.33 -18.64 -15.28
C GLN A 139 -22.46 -19.26 -16.38
N ASN A 140 -21.24 -18.78 -16.58
CA ASN A 140 -20.33 -19.27 -17.64
C ASN A 140 -19.73 -20.64 -17.31
N PHE A 141 -19.89 -21.12 -16.07
CA PHE A 141 -19.31 -22.38 -15.58
C PHE A 141 -20.40 -23.38 -15.18
N LEU A 142 -21.62 -23.19 -15.66
CA LEU A 142 -22.71 -24.14 -15.48
C LEU A 142 -22.45 -25.38 -16.33
N VAL A 143 -22.43 -26.53 -15.69
CA VAL A 143 -22.37 -27.84 -16.33
C VAL A 143 -23.72 -28.51 -16.13
N ASN A 144 -24.33 -28.94 -17.24
CA ASN A 144 -25.61 -29.63 -17.21
C ASN A 144 -25.34 -31.10 -16.83
N GLY A 145 -25.60 -31.46 -15.57
CA GLY A 145 -25.47 -32.81 -15.07
C GLY A 145 -26.81 -33.57 -15.13
N THR A 146 -26.75 -34.90 -15.07
CA THR A 146 -27.92 -35.78 -15.00
C THR A 146 -28.81 -35.55 -13.77
N ASN A 147 -28.28 -34.91 -12.70
CA ASN A 147 -29.01 -34.57 -11.48
C ASN A 147 -29.26 -33.04 -11.30
N GLY A 148 -29.10 -32.24 -12.37
CA GLY A 148 -29.32 -30.80 -12.36
C GLY A 148 -28.11 -29.98 -12.81
N THR A 149 -28.28 -28.65 -12.90
CA THR A 149 -27.22 -27.71 -13.25
C THR A 149 -26.27 -27.52 -12.07
N THR A 150 -25.03 -28.00 -12.18
CA THR A 150 -24.00 -27.79 -11.17
C THR A 150 -22.94 -26.82 -11.69
N VAL A 151 -22.35 -26.02 -10.81
CA VAL A 151 -21.28 -25.09 -11.19
C VAL A 151 -19.94 -25.84 -11.10
N ASN A 152 -19.15 -25.84 -12.18
CA ASN A 152 -17.80 -26.36 -12.16
C ASN A 152 -16.87 -25.41 -11.39
N SER A 153 -16.80 -25.60 -10.07
CA SER A 153 -16.00 -24.79 -9.16
C SER A 153 -14.51 -24.75 -9.53
N ALA A 154 -13.94 -25.87 -10.00
CA ALA A 154 -12.52 -25.94 -10.35
C ALA A 154 -12.19 -25.07 -11.57
N ALA A 155 -13.01 -25.16 -12.63
CA ALA A 155 -12.83 -24.34 -13.83
C ALA A 155 -13.04 -22.85 -13.51
N ARG A 156 -14.09 -22.52 -12.75
CA ARG A 156 -14.39 -21.15 -12.33
C ARG A 156 -13.25 -20.54 -11.52
N ASP A 157 -12.75 -21.26 -10.52
CA ASP A 157 -11.71 -20.75 -9.63
C ASP A 157 -10.39 -20.55 -10.39
N SER A 158 -10.06 -21.44 -11.33
CA SER A 158 -8.89 -21.27 -12.20
C SER A 158 -8.97 -19.99 -13.06
N ALA A 159 -10.12 -19.71 -13.65
CA ALA A 159 -10.35 -18.50 -14.44
C ALA A 159 -10.26 -17.24 -13.57
N ARG A 160 -10.86 -17.26 -12.37
CA ARG A 160 -10.80 -16.12 -11.43
C ARG A 160 -9.37 -15.82 -10.96
N VAL A 161 -8.57 -16.86 -10.73
CA VAL A 161 -7.15 -16.71 -10.37
C VAL A 161 -6.38 -16.06 -11.52
N GLN A 162 -6.57 -16.50 -12.76
CA GLN A 162 -5.92 -15.90 -13.93
C GLN A 162 -6.24 -14.40 -14.09
N ILE A 163 -7.51 -14.04 -13.89
CA ILE A 163 -7.96 -12.64 -13.93
C ILE A 163 -7.32 -11.84 -12.80
N ALA A 164 -7.30 -12.38 -11.58
CA ALA A 164 -6.69 -11.72 -10.43
C ALA A 164 -5.18 -11.52 -10.61
N CYS A 165 -4.46 -12.51 -11.15
CA CYS A 165 -3.03 -12.40 -11.46
C CYS A 165 -2.77 -11.34 -12.54
N SER A 166 -3.57 -11.32 -13.60
CA SER A 166 -3.44 -10.32 -14.67
C SER A 166 -3.70 -8.91 -14.15
N LEU A 167 -4.71 -8.75 -13.30
CA LEU A 167 -5.01 -7.48 -12.63
C LEU A 167 -3.87 -7.06 -11.70
N ALA A 168 -3.32 -7.98 -10.91
CA ALA A 168 -2.20 -7.71 -10.02
C ALA A 168 -0.96 -7.22 -10.80
N LEU A 169 -0.61 -7.91 -11.91
CA LEU A 169 0.49 -7.48 -12.78
C LEU A 169 0.26 -6.10 -13.37
N LEU A 170 -0.94 -5.83 -13.88
CA LEU A 170 -1.29 -4.52 -14.42
C LEU A 170 -1.17 -3.44 -13.35
N THR A 171 -1.70 -3.68 -12.14
CA THR A 171 -1.58 -2.72 -11.03
C THR A 171 -0.13 -2.49 -10.60
N GLY A 172 0.72 -3.53 -10.63
CA GLY A 172 2.15 -3.41 -10.34
C GLY A 172 2.89 -2.55 -11.37
N ILE A 173 2.60 -2.74 -12.66
CA ILE A 173 3.15 -1.91 -13.73
C ILE A 173 2.72 -0.45 -13.53
N PHE A 174 1.44 -0.20 -13.26
CA PHE A 174 0.96 1.15 -12.97
C PHE A 174 1.64 1.78 -11.75
N GLN A 175 1.85 1.01 -10.67
CA GLN A 175 2.56 1.49 -9.48
C GLN A 175 4.02 1.86 -9.79
N ILE A 176 4.72 1.05 -10.61
CA ILE A 176 6.09 1.35 -11.05
C ILE A 176 6.11 2.63 -11.90
N LEU A 177 5.18 2.78 -12.86
CA LEU A 177 5.07 3.97 -13.69
C LEU A 177 4.80 5.23 -12.85
N LEU A 178 3.86 5.16 -11.91
CA LEU A 178 3.57 6.26 -10.99
C LEU A 178 4.76 6.57 -10.07
N GLY A 179 5.53 5.55 -9.67
CA GLY A 179 6.78 5.69 -8.93
C GLY A 179 7.86 6.44 -9.72
N ILE A 180 8.02 6.12 -11.01
CA ILE A 180 8.96 6.81 -11.93
C ILE A 180 8.57 8.28 -12.10
N VAL A 181 7.27 8.56 -12.27
CA VAL A 181 6.72 9.93 -12.36
C VAL A 181 6.80 10.66 -11.01
N ARG A 182 7.20 9.98 -9.92
CA ARG A 182 7.20 10.49 -8.54
C ARG A 182 5.84 11.06 -8.12
N PHE A 183 4.78 10.37 -8.50
CA PHE A 183 3.41 10.75 -8.17
C PHE A 183 3.13 10.74 -6.65
N GLY A 184 4.05 10.22 -5.83
CA GLY A 184 4.01 10.32 -4.37
C GLY A 184 3.87 11.77 -3.84
N PHE A 185 4.27 12.78 -4.61
CA PHE A 185 4.00 14.19 -4.30
C PHE A 185 2.50 14.44 -4.11
N VAL A 186 1.63 13.90 -4.96
CA VAL A 186 0.18 14.15 -4.90
C VAL A 186 -0.44 13.63 -3.61
N VAL A 187 0.07 12.50 -3.09
CA VAL A 187 -0.40 11.94 -1.81
C VAL A 187 -0.14 12.89 -0.64
N THR A 188 0.92 13.71 -0.71
CA THR A 188 1.21 14.72 0.31
C THR A 188 0.23 15.90 0.31
N TYR A 189 -0.52 16.11 -0.79
CA TYR A 189 -1.55 17.15 -0.92
C TYR A 189 -2.96 16.67 -0.56
N LEU A 190 -3.14 15.38 -0.22
CA LEU A 190 -4.43 14.92 0.26
C LEU A 190 -4.73 15.54 1.62
N SER A 191 -5.88 16.21 1.72
CA SER A 191 -6.28 16.86 2.96
C SER A 191 -6.53 15.81 4.05
N GLN A 192 -6.13 16.13 5.29
CA GLN A 192 -6.38 15.29 6.45
C GLN A 192 -7.87 14.90 6.60
N PRO A 193 -8.85 15.79 6.37
CA PRO A 193 -10.27 15.43 6.39
C PRO A 193 -10.64 14.38 5.34
N LEU A 194 -10.07 14.44 4.13
CA LEU A 194 -10.36 13.48 3.06
C LEU A 194 -9.88 12.08 3.43
N ILE A 195 -8.66 11.96 3.96
CA ILE A 195 -8.11 10.67 4.39
C ILE A 195 -8.95 10.06 5.52
N ARG A 196 -9.38 10.90 6.48
CA ARG A 196 -10.26 10.47 7.58
C ARG A 196 -11.61 10.00 7.08
N ALA A 197 -12.26 10.77 6.21
CA ALA A 197 -13.55 10.41 5.61
C ALA A 197 -13.46 9.09 4.81
N TYR A 198 -12.42 8.93 3.98
CA TYR A 198 -12.17 7.69 3.24
C TYR A 198 -11.98 6.48 4.16
N THR A 199 -11.22 6.65 5.24
CA THR A 199 -10.97 5.58 6.21
C THR A 199 -12.25 5.19 6.96
N THR A 200 -13.06 6.15 7.41
CA THR A 200 -14.36 5.87 8.06
C THR A 200 -15.33 5.19 7.10
N ALA A 201 -15.43 5.67 5.85
CA ALA A 201 -16.27 5.05 4.84
C ALA A 201 -15.83 3.61 4.53
N SER A 202 -14.51 3.39 4.41
CA SER A 202 -13.93 2.06 4.23
C SER A 202 -14.26 1.14 5.41
N ALA A 203 -14.18 1.62 6.66
CA ALA A 203 -14.55 0.84 7.83
C ALA A 203 -16.03 0.42 7.82
N CYS A 204 -16.95 1.36 7.51
CA CYS A 204 -18.38 1.05 7.37
C CYS A 204 -18.64 0.04 6.24
N GLN A 205 -17.94 0.17 5.11
CA GLN A 205 -18.04 -0.76 3.99
C GLN A 205 -17.55 -2.16 4.38
N VAL A 206 -16.41 -2.25 5.09
CA VAL A 206 -15.88 -3.54 5.57
C VAL A 206 -16.84 -4.18 6.56
N ALA A 207 -17.34 -3.45 7.56
CA ALA A 207 -18.33 -3.96 8.52
C ALA A 207 -19.57 -4.53 7.81
N SER A 208 -20.10 -3.80 6.82
CA SER A 208 -21.24 -4.25 6.01
C SER A 208 -20.91 -5.51 5.19
N SER A 209 -19.71 -5.60 4.62
CA SER A 209 -19.28 -6.74 3.81
C SER A 209 -19.13 -8.04 4.62
N GLN A 210 -18.84 -7.92 5.92
CA GLN A 210 -18.67 -9.05 6.84
C GLN A 210 -19.98 -9.53 7.45
N LEU A 211 -21.02 -8.68 7.46
CA LEU A 211 -22.32 -8.97 8.08
C LEU A 211 -22.98 -10.24 7.50
N LYS A 212 -22.78 -10.50 6.21
CA LYS A 212 -23.29 -11.71 5.53
C LYS A 212 -22.70 -13.00 6.10
N TYR A 213 -21.42 -12.98 6.47
CA TYR A 213 -20.73 -14.12 7.07
C TYR A 213 -21.14 -14.31 8.53
N LEU A 214 -21.37 -13.21 9.26
CA LEU A 214 -21.84 -13.26 10.65
C LEU A 214 -23.23 -13.92 10.76
N PHE A 215 -24.16 -13.59 9.86
CA PHE A 215 -25.51 -14.16 9.85
C PHE A 215 -25.62 -15.48 9.06
N GLY A 216 -24.55 -15.93 8.41
CA GLY A 216 -24.54 -17.16 7.62
C GLY A 216 -25.45 -17.13 6.38
N VAL A 217 -25.80 -15.94 5.86
CA VAL A 217 -26.72 -15.80 4.71
C VAL A 217 -25.94 -15.69 3.39
N SER A 218 -26.32 -16.50 2.40
CA SER A 218 -25.77 -16.46 1.04
C SER A 218 -26.39 -15.34 0.21
N ILE A 219 -25.84 -14.13 0.31
CA ILE A 219 -26.31 -12.98 -0.47
C ILE A 219 -25.71 -13.02 -1.89
N ALA A 220 -26.55 -12.80 -2.90
CA ALA A 220 -26.12 -12.63 -4.28
C ALA A 220 -25.13 -11.45 -4.40
N ARG A 221 -24.05 -11.63 -5.16
CA ARG A 221 -22.99 -10.63 -5.30
C ARG A 221 -23.37 -9.60 -6.36
N TYR A 222 -23.62 -8.36 -5.94
CA TYR A 222 -23.89 -7.24 -6.84
C TYR A 222 -22.65 -6.36 -7.02
N SER A 223 -22.38 -5.93 -8.26
CA SER A 223 -21.28 -5.03 -8.59
C SER A 223 -21.81 -3.77 -9.27
N GLY A 224 -21.66 -2.59 -8.65
CA GLY A 224 -22.13 -1.31 -9.19
C GLY A 224 -22.22 -0.21 -8.12
N PRO A 225 -22.54 1.05 -8.51
CA PRO A 225 -22.86 2.09 -7.55
C PRO A 225 -24.04 1.66 -6.67
N LEU A 226 -23.97 1.96 -5.36
CA LEU A 226 -24.95 1.54 -4.35
C LEU A 226 -25.10 0.02 -4.16
N SER A 227 -24.12 -0.80 -4.57
CA SER A 227 -24.16 -2.26 -4.41
C SER A 227 -24.47 -2.72 -2.97
N LEU A 228 -24.06 -1.95 -1.98
CA LEU A 228 -24.29 -2.19 -0.56
C LEU A 228 -25.79 -2.06 -0.19
N ILE A 229 -26.50 -1.10 -0.80
CA ILE A 229 -27.95 -0.90 -0.61
C ILE A 229 -28.73 -2.00 -1.34
N TYR A 230 -28.35 -2.32 -2.58
CA TYR A 230 -29.00 -3.39 -3.34
C TYR A 230 -28.83 -4.76 -2.66
N GLY A 231 -27.66 -5.02 -2.07
CA GLY A 231 -27.42 -6.23 -1.28
C GLY A 231 -28.24 -6.28 0.02
N ALA A 232 -28.54 -5.13 0.64
CA ALA A 232 -29.37 -5.05 1.84
C ALA A 232 -30.88 -5.13 1.55
N LYS A 233 -31.32 -4.64 0.38
CA LYS A 233 -32.73 -4.55 -0.03
C LYS A 233 -33.31 -5.88 -0.53
N HIS A 234 -32.47 -6.82 -0.97
CA HIS A 234 -32.89 -8.13 -1.51
C HIS A 234 -32.89 -9.28 -0.48
N LYS A 235 -33.16 -8.97 0.80
CA LYS A 235 -33.64 -9.95 1.76
C LYS A 235 -35.14 -10.11 1.65
#